data_AF-A0A1C6R6T8-F1
#
_entry.id   AF-A0A1C6R6T8-F1
#
_cell.length_a   1.000
_cell.length_b   1.000
_cell.length_c   1.000
_cell.angle_alpha   90.00
_cell.angle_beta   90.00
_cell.angle_gamma   90.00
#
_symmetry.space_group_name_H-M   'P 1'
#
loop_
_entity.id
_entity.type
_entity.pdbx_description
1 polymer ?
#
loop_
_entity_poly.entity_id
_entity_poly.type
_entity_poly.pdbx_seq_one_letter_code
_entity_poly.pdbx_strand_id
1 'polypeptide(L)'
;MTSPKNAKHSVSVPLTLRAAVLLAARVFPNRAVEEQAAWRRVVDLADAHFLATGQMHLWDGWSVLALTDQVRITRMLRQRPAVLAHHSVFVAETAAVLDSGEAVEFAPADGKEQVLGLVVKVILDCGSWRGDTPP
;
A
#
# COMPACT_ATOMS: atom_id res chain seq x y z
N MET A 1 -31.62 -9.71 -11.44
CA MET A 1 -31.33 -8.38 -12.03
C MET A 1 -29.94 -7.95 -11.58
N THR A 2 -28.92 -8.27 -12.36
CA THR A 2 -27.53 -7.83 -12.11
C THR A 2 -27.36 -6.43 -12.71
N SER A 3 -27.19 -5.42 -11.86
CA SER A 3 -27.02 -4.03 -12.31
C SER A 3 -25.54 -3.80 -12.69
N PRO A 4 -25.22 -3.45 -13.95
CA PRO A 4 -23.85 -3.16 -14.37
C PRO A 4 -23.54 -1.69 -14.08
N LYS A 5 -23.30 -1.33 -12.81
CA LYS A 5 -23.00 0.08 -12.42
C LYS A 5 -21.54 0.37 -12.08
N ASN A 6 -20.65 -0.63 -11.95
CA ASN A 6 -19.30 -0.39 -11.41
C ASN A 6 -18.14 -0.48 -12.40
N ALA A 7 -18.39 -0.56 -13.72
CA ALA A 7 -17.35 -0.68 -14.75
C ALA A 7 -16.49 0.61 -14.99
N LYS A 8 -16.47 1.56 -14.05
CA LYS A 8 -15.67 2.81 -14.12
C LYS A 8 -14.60 2.93 -13.03
N HIS A 9 -14.20 1.82 -12.40
CA HIS A 9 -13.08 1.85 -11.48
C HIS A 9 -11.81 1.75 -12.33
N SER A 10 -11.34 2.92 -12.76
CA SER A 10 -10.09 3.16 -13.48
C SER A 10 -8.98 2.26 -12.92
N VAL A 11 -8.12 1.70 -13.77
CA VAL A 11 -6.94 0.86 -13.44
C VAL A 11 -6.12 1.42 -12.26
N SER A 12 -6.22 2.73 -12.01
CA SER A 12 -5.71 3.41 -10.81
C SER A 12 -6.20 2.86 -9.46
N VAL A 13 -7.40 2.29 -9.33
CA VAL A 13 -7.94 1.82 -8.03
C VAL A 13 -7.12 0.63 -7.53
N PRO A 14 -7.02 -0.51 -8.27
CA PRO A 14 -6.18 -1.63 -7.85
C PRO A 14 -4.72 -1.23 -7.59
N LEU A 15 -4.15 -0.38 -8.45
CA LEU A 15 -2.76 0.09 -8.30
C LEU A 15 -2.55 0.93 -7.04
N THR A 16 -3.50 1.82 -6.71
CA THR A 16 -3.42 2.67 -5.52
C THR A 16 -3.54 1.83 -4.25
N LEU A 17 -4.43 0.83 -4.24
CA LEU A 17 -4.59 -0.10 -3.12
C LEU A 17 -3.30 -0.90 -2.88
N ARG A 18 -2.74 -1.50 -3.94
CA ARG A 18 -1.45 -2.21 -3.88
C ARG A 18 -0.35 -1.32 -3.34
N ALA A 19 -0.23 -0.10 -3.87
CA ALA A 19 0.77 0.85 -3.40
C ALA A 19 0.56 1.21 -1.92
N ALA A 20 -0.68 1.44 -1.48
CA ALA A 20 -0.99 1.78 -0.10
C ALA A 20 -0.61 0.65 0.86
N VAL A 21 -0.99 -0.60 0.55
CA VAL A 21 -0.65 -1.77 1.35
C VAL A 21 0.86 -2.00 1.42
N LEU A 22 1.57 -1.93 0.29
CA LEU A 22 3.02 -2.16 0.24
C LEU A 22 3.81 -1.04 0.92
N LEU A 23 3.37 0.22 0.77
CA LEU A 23 3.97 1.33 1.51
C LEU A 23 3.69 1.19 3.00
N ALA A 24 2.48 0.79 3.41
CA ALA A 24 2.17 0.58 4.81
C ALA A 24 3.02 -0.53 5.43
N ALA A 25 3.22 -1.65 4.72
CA ALA A 25 4.11 -2.73 5.12
C ALA A 25 5.56 -2.28 5.39
N ARG A 26 5.97 -1.19 4.75
CA ARG A 26 7.32 -0.63 4.84
C ARG A 26 7.46 0.42 5.93
N VAL A 27 6.44 1.23 6.16
CA VAL A 27 6.54 2.43 7.02
C VAL A 27 5.87 2.30 8.38
N PHE A 28 4.97 1.34 8.56
CA PHE A 28 4.34 1.05 9.85
C PHE A 28 4.99 -0.14 10.56
N PRO A 29 4.83 -0.25 11.90
CA PRO A 29 5.28 -1.40 12.65
C PRO A 29 4.71 -2.72 12.09
N ASN A 30 5.55 -3.74 12.03
CA ASN A 30 5.12 -5.07 11.63
C ASN A 30 4.25 -5.69 12.73
N ARG A 31 3.05 -6.16 12.37
CA ARG A 31 2.11 -6.81 13.31
C ARG A 31 2.25 -8.32 13.37
N ALA A 32 3.23 -8.88 12.66
CA ALA A 32 3.58 -10.29 12.80
C ALA A 32 4.11 -10.56 14.22
N VAL A 33 3.82 -11.74 14.76
CA VAL A 33 4.43 -12.23 16.00
C VAL A 33 5.96 -12.29 15.83
N GLU A 34 6.72 -12.10 16.91
CA GLU A 34 8.17 -11.92 16.88
C GLU A 34 8.91 -13.03 16.11
N GLU A 35 8.53 -14.28 16.33
CA GLU A 35 9.07 -15.47 15.65
C GLU A 35 8.86 -15.46 14.12
N GLN A 36 7.82 -14.76 13.66
CA GLN A 36 7.45 -14.65 12.25
C GLN A 36 7.91 -13.33 11.62
N ALA A 37 8.24 -12.31 12.43
CA ALA A 37 8.53 -10.96 11.97
C ALA A 37 9.74 -10.86 11.03
N ALA A 38 10.63 -11.87 11.05
CA ALA A 38 11.78 -11.98 10.16
C ALA A 38 11.41 -12.27 8.69
N TRP A 39 10.30 -12.98 8.45
CA TRP A 39 9.91 -13.46 7.12
C TRP A 39 8.44 -13.15 6.75
N ARG A 40 7.65 -12.67 7.71
CA ARG A 40 6.24 -12.31 7.54
C ARG A 40 6.04 -10.83 7.84
N ARG A 41 5.29 -10.14 6.97
CA ARG A 41 4.80 -8.77 7.21
C ARG A 41 3.29 -8.79 7.30
N VAL A 42 2.74 -8.46 8.47
CA VAL A 42 1.30 -8.29 8.67
C VAL A 42 1.00 -6.80 8.70
N VAL A 43 0.12 -6.38 7.81
CA VAL A 43 -0.32 -4.99 7.63
C VAL A 43 -1.77 -4.89 8.03
N ASP A 44 -2.13 -3.85 8.76
CA ASP A 44 -3.53 -3.49 9.00
C ASP A 44 -4.02 -2.56 7.89
N LEU A 45 -5.20 -2.82 7.36
CA LEU A 45 -5.81 -1.99 6.34
C LEU A 45 -6.10 -0.57 6.83
N ALA A 46 -6.24 -0.33 8.12
CA ALA A 46 -6.33 1.00 8.71
C ALA A 46 -5.04 1.82 8.49
N ASP A 47 -3.86 1.19 8.59
CA ASP A 47 -2.58 1.85 8.34
C ASP A 47 -2.41 2.17 6.85
N ALA A 48 -2.79 1.22 5.98
CA ALA A 48 -2.78 1.42 4.53
C ALA A 48 -3.79 2.50 4.10
N HIS A 49 -5.00 2.47 4.68
CA HIS A 49 -6.03 3.47 4.44
C HIS A 49 -5.59 4.84 4.95
N PHE A 50 -4.93 4.92 6.10
CA PHE A 50 -4.36 6.16 6.61
C PHE A 50 -3.45 6.83 5.57
N LEU A 51 -2.53 6.08 4.95
CA LEU A 51 -1.70 6.59 3.85
C LEU A 51 -2.55 7.10 2.68
N ALA A 52 -3.64 6.40 2.37
CA ALA A 52 -4.56 6.80 1.32
C ALA A 52 -5.38 8.05 1.70
N THR A 53 -5.54 8.44 2.97
CA THR A 53 -6.31 9.66 3.34
C THR A 53 -5.62 10.95 2.91
N GLY A 54 -4.28 10.95 2.84
CA GLY A 54 -3.47 12.15 2.60
C GLY A 54 -3.24 13.01 3.85
N GLN A 55 -3.66 12.56 5.02
CA GLN A 55 -3.53 13.30 6.29
C GLN A 55 -2.15 13.11 6.95
N MET A 56 -1.07 13.07 6.16
CA MET A 56 0.27 12.73 6.66
C MET A 56 0.82 13.74 7.67
N HIS A 57 0.35 14.99 7.61
CA HIS A 57 0.70 16.03 8.57
C HIS A 57 0.18 15.75 10.00
N LEU A 58 -0.77 14.83 10.17
CA LEU A 58 -1.26 14.38 11.47
C LEU A 58 -0.46 13.20 12.03
N TRP A 59 0.48 12.66 11.26
CA TRP A 59 1.30 11.54 11.68
C TRP A 59 2.70 12.01 12.07
N ASP A 60 3.04 11.84 13.34
CA ASP A 60 4.36 12.19 13.89
C ASP A 60 5.52 11.55 13.10
N GLY A 61 5.29 10.34 12.59
CA GLY A 61 6.25 9.58 11.79
C GLY A 61 6.58 10.24 10.45
N TRP A 62 5.73 11.12 9.91
CA TRP A 62 5.93 11.71 8.59
C TRP A 62 7.25 12.48 8.47
N SER A 63 7.57 13.30 9.47
CA SER A 63 8.77 14.14 9.46
C SER A 63 10.08 13.35 9.53
N VAL A 64 10.03 12.14 10.10
CA VAL A 64 11.21 11.27 10.31
C VAL A 64 11.32 10.16 9.26
N LEU A 65 10.33 10.03 8.36
CA LEU A 65 10.42 9.08 7.25
C LEU A 65 11.56 9.44 6.29
N ALA A 66 12.19 8.41 5.73
CA ALA A 66 13.12 8.58 4.63
C ALA A 66 12.43 9.34 3.47
N LEU A 67 13.14 10.30 2.88
CA LEU A 67 12.62 11.13 1.78
C LEU A 67 12.06 10.29 0.63
N THR A 68 12.71 9.15 0.32
CA THR A 68 12.24 8.20 -0.70
C THR A 68 10.82 7.71 -0.43
N ASP A 69 10.49 7.41 0.83
CA ASP A 69 9.18 6.88 1.21
C ASP A 69 8.14 8.01 1.26
N GLN A 70 8.52 9.20 1.71
CA GLN A 70 7.67 10.40 1.58
C GLN A 70 7.28 10.65 0.12
N VAL A 71 8.25 10.63 -0.81
CA VAL A 71 8.01 10.82 -2.25
C VAL A 71 7.10 9.73 -2.82
N ARG A 72 7.29 8.47 -2.43
CA ARG A 72 6.42 7.37 -2.89
C ARG A 72 4.98 7.55 -2.42
N ILE A 73 4.78 7.92 -1.16
CA ILE A 73 3.45 8.21 -0.59
C ILE A 73 2.81 9.40 -1.32
N THR A 74 3.53 10.50 -1.51
CA THR A 74 3.02 11.68 -2.24
C THR A 74 2.65 11.35 -3.69
N ARG A 75 3.44 10.53 -4.38
CA ARG A 75 3.15 10.09 -5.76
C ARG A 75 1.88 9.24 -5.83
N MET A 76 1.72 8.30 -4.89
CA MET A 76 0.49 7.51 -4.77
C MET A 76 -0.72 8.42 -4.55
N LEU A 77 -0.63 9.36 -3.60
CA LEU A 77 -1.70 10.30 -3.28
C LEU A 77 -2.11 11.16 -4.47
N ARG A 78 -1.15 11.58 -5.32
CA ARG A 78 -1.43 12.36 -6.53
C ARG A 78 -2.31 11.60 -7.54
N GLN A 79 -2.20 10.28 -7.57
CA GLN A 79 -2.95 9.42 -8.49
C GLN A 79 -4.19 8.78 -7.84
N ARG A 80 -4.38 8.99 -6.52
CA ARG A 80 -5.40 8.31 -5.73
C ARG A 80 -6.81 8.76 -6.13
N PRO A 81 -7.67 7.84 -6.59
CA PRO A 81 -9.09 8.10 -6.75
C PRO A 81 -9.73 8.58 -5.43
N ALA A 82 -10.53 9.63 -5.48
CA ALA A 82 -11.10 10.26 -4.27
C ALA A 82 -11.92 9.28 -3.41
N VAL A 83 -12.58 8.31 -4.04
CA VAL A 83 -13.39 7.28 -3.36
C VAL A 83 -12.57 6.43 -2.38
N LEU A 84 -11.26 6.25 -2.62
CA LEU A 84 -10.36 5.51 -1.73
C LEU A 84 -10.00 6.28 -0.45
N ALA A 85 -10.43 7.54 -0.32
CA ALA A 85 -10.39 8.25 0.96
C ALA A 85 -11.36 7.64 1.99
N HIS A 86 -12.39 6.94 1.55
CA HIS A 86 -13.40 6.35 2.44
C HIS A 86 -13.00 4.95 2.87
N HIS A 87 -12.95 4.70 4.17
CA HIS A 87 -12.49 3.43 4.75
C HIS A 87 -13.29 2.22 4.23
N SER A 88 -14.62 2.31 4.21
CA SER A 88 -15.49 1.21 3.74
C SER A 88 -15.25 0.87 2.27
N VAL A 89 -15.00 1.87 1.42
CA VAL A 89 -14.64 1.65 0.01
C VAL A 89 -13.27 1.02 -0.08
N PHE A 90 -12.28 1.52 0.66
CA PHE A 90 -10.93 0.98 0.66
C PHE A 90 -10.90 -0.50 1.06
N VAL A 91 -11.60 -0.89 2.12
CA VAL A 91 -11.70 -2.29 2.57
C VAL A 91 -12.44 -3.15 1.55
N ALA A 92 -13.56 -2.68 1.02
CA ALA A 92 -14.34 -3.43 0.03
C ALA A 92 -13.55 -3.68 -1.27
N GLU A 93 -12.85 -2.66 -1.77
CA GLU A 93 -12.01 -2.80 -2.97
C GLU A 93 -10.78 -3.66 -2.71
N THR A 94 -10.22 -3.62 -1.51
CA THR A 94 -9.11 -4.52 -1.12
C THR A 94 -9.57 -5.98 -1.11
N ALA A 95 -10.76 -6.26 -0.57
CA ALA A 95 -11.36 -7.58 -0.62
C ALA A 95 -11.58 -8.05 -2.06
N ALA A 96 -12.13 -7.17 -2.92
CA ALA A 96 -12.32 -7.49 -4.34
C ALA A 96 -11.01 -7.82 -5.08
N VAL A 97 -9.92 -7.11 -4.76
CA VAL A 97 -8.57 -7.38 -5.31
C VAL A 97 -7.99 -8.70 -4.82
N LEU A 98 -8.28 -9.10 -3.58
CA LEU A 98 -7.89 -10.40 -3.04
C LEU A 98 -8.69 -11.53 -3.69
N ASP A 99 -10.01 -11.34 -3.83
CA ASP A 99 -10.93 -12.32 -4.41
C ASP A 99 -10.68 -12.55 -5.92
N SER A 100 -10.16 -11.54 -6.63
CA SER A 100 -9.80 -11.70 -8.05
C SER A 100 -8.58 -12.60 -8.27
N GLY A 101 -7.77 -12.83 -7.22
CA GLY A 101 -6.52 -13.58 -7.30
C GLY A 101 -5.41 -12.86 -8.08
N GLU A 102 -5.62 -11.60 -8.47
CA GLU A 102 -4.63 -10.81 -9.22
C GLU A 102 -3.58 -10.15 -8.30
N ALA A 103 -3.81 -10.14 -6.99
CA ALA A 103 -2.89 -9.62 -5.98
C ALA A 103 -1.76 -10.62 -5.75
N VAL A 104 -0.61 -10.40 -6.40
CA VAL A 104 0.60 -11.21 -6.21
C VAL A 104 1.49 -10.65 -5.11
N GLU A 105 1.23 -9.42 -4.66
CA GLU A 105 2.06 -8.69 -3.72
C GLU A 105 1.53 -8.74 -2.28
N PHE A 106 0.28 -9.15 -2.06
CA PHE A 106 -0.27 -9.36 -0.73
C PHE A 106 -1.42 -10.39 -0.73
N ALA A 107 -1.64 -11.02 0.42
CA ALA A 107 -2.63 -12.09 0.61
C ALA A 107 -3.48 -11.85 1.87
N PRO A 108 -4.61 -12.56 2.05
CA PRO A 108 -5.38 -12.48 3.29
C PRO A 108 -4.54 -12.91 4.50
N ALA A 109 -4.71 -12.24 5.64
CA ALA A 109 -4.12 -12.64 6.92
C ALA A 109 -5.19 -13.18 7.89
N ASP A 110 -4.75 -13.66 9.05
CA ASP A 110 -5.62 -14.30 10.05
C ASP A 110 -6.55 -13.29 10.77
N GLY A 111 -6.18 -12.01 10.80
CA GLY A 111 -6.97 -10.95 11.44
C GLY A 111 -8.03 -10.31 10.54
N LYS A 112 -9.14 -9.85 11.14
CA LYS A 112 -10.12 -9.00 10.44
C LYS A 112 -9.40 -7.73 9.98
N GLU A 113 -9.48 -7.44 8.68
CA GLU A 113 -8.82 -6.28 8.04
C GLU A 113 -7.28 -6.30 8.14
N GLN A 114 -6.69 -7.49 8.13
CA GLN A 114 -5.24 -7.65 7.99
C GLN A 114 -4.90 -8.33 6.67
N VAL A 115 -3.77 -7.91 6.10
CA VAL A 115 -3.18 -8.53 4.91
C VAL A 115 -1.72 -8.87 5.15
N LEU A 116 -1.28 -9.95 4.51
CA LEU A 116 0.10 -10.35 4.46
C LEU A 116 0.77 -9.62 3.32
N GLY A 117 1.66 -8.69 3.64
CA GLY A 117 2.56 -8.13 2.64
C GLY A 117 3.55 -9.21 2.22
N LEU A 118 3.44 -9.69 0.98
CA LEU A 118 4.48 -10.52 0.41
C LEU A 118 5.65 -9.59 0.14
N VAL A 119 6.73 -9.75 0.90
CA VAL A 119 7.99 -9.07 0.61
C VAL A 119 8.52 -9.68 -0.67
N VAL A 120 7.97 -9.27 -1.81
CA VAL A 120 8.67 -9.47 -3.05
C VAL A 120 9.87 -8.56 -2.92
N LYS A 121 11.05 -9.16 -2.83
CA LYS A 121 12.34 -8.49 -2.98
C LYS A 121 12.47 -8.02 -4.44
N VAL A 122 11.45 -7.34 -4.97
CA VAL A 122 11.41 -6.74 -6.30
C VAL A 122 12.07 -5.40 -6.15
N ILE A 123 13.36 -5.37 -6.47
CA ILE A 123 13.96 -4.43 -7.41
C ILE A 123 13.16 -3.12 -7.55
N LEU A 124 13.12 -2.32 -6.47
CA LEU A 124 12.77 -0.89 -6.53
C LEU A 124 14.04 -0.04 -6.36
N ASP A 125 15.20 -0.63 -6.67
CA ASP A 125 16.52 0.00 -6.78
C ASP A 125 16.94 0.29 -8.24
N CYS A 126 16.00 0.29 -9.20
CA CYS A 126 16.25 0.91 -10.50
C CYS A 126 16.11 2.43 -10.36
N GLY A 127 17.14 3.05 -9.80
CA GLY A 127 17.23 4.50 -9.63
C GLY A 127 18.57 5.02 -9.10
N SER A 128 19.64 4.20 -9.08
CA SER A 128 21.00 4.72 -8.91
C SER A 128 21.60 5.03 -10.29
N TRP A 129 21.13 6.11 -10.92
CA TRP A 129 22.01 6.84 -11.83
C TRP A 129 22.97 7.66 -10.97
N ARG A 130 23.99 6.97 -10.42
CA ARG A 130 25.22 7.61 -9.98
C ARG A 130 26.23 7.42 -11.11
N GLY A 131 26.49 8.51 -11.80
CA GLY A 131 27.55 8.64 -12.78
C GLY A 131 28.11 10.04 -12.67
N ASP A 132 28.65 10.37 -11.50
CA ASP A 132 29.64 11.45 -11.41
C ASP A 132 30.96 10.93 -12.04
N THR A 133 31.38 11.68 -13.05
CA THR A 133 32.70 11.89 -13.71
C THR A 133 33.94 11.90 -12.78
N PRO A 134 35.24 12.01 -13.22
CA PRO A 134 35.91 12.02 -14.55
C PRO A 134 37.15 11.04 -14.58
N PRO A 135 38.23 11.15 -15.41
CA PRO A 135 39.05 12.33 -15.75
C PRO A 135 38.81 12.95 -17.13
#